data_AF-A0A822FPA6-F1
#
_entry.id   AF-A0A822FPA6-F1
#
_cell.length_a   1.000
_cell.length_b   1.000
_cell.length_c   1.000
_cell.angle_alpha   90.00
_cell.angle_beta   90.00
_cell.angle_gamma   90.00
#
_symmetry.space_group_name_H-M   'P 1'
#
loop_
_entity.id
_entity.type
_entity.pdbx_description
1 polymer ?
#
loop_
_entity_poly.entity_id
_entity_poly.type
_entity_poly.pdbx_seq_one_letter_code
_entity_poly.pdbx_strand_id
1 'polypeptide(L)'
;EFVASGSRFRIYLVKDSWIISFLLSSINCPRAERRIPLSNNSQQQKIEASEPFGAEALNFSKEHFLQRDVFIEVESVDRGGNFIGRLTTADGQSAALMLV
;
A
#
# COMPACT_ATOMS: atom_id res chain seq x y z
N GLU A 1 -4.12 0.74 -8.60
CA GLU A 1 -3.99 -0.50 -9.42
C GLU A 1 -3.85 -1.74 -8.55
N PHE A 2 -2.92 -1.76 -7.59
CA PHE A 2 -2.70 -2.91 -6.70
C PHE A 2 -2.54 -2.48 -5.24
N VAL A 3 -2.95 -3.33 -4.30
CA VAL A 3 -2.84 -3.11 -2.84
C VAL A 3 -1.87 -4.16 -2.27
N ALA A 4 -0.70 -3.71 -1.82
CA ALA A 4 0.37 -4.60 -1.33
C ALA A 4 0.28 -4.88 0.18
N SER A 5 -0.23 -3.91 0.95
CA SER A 5 -0.58 -4.01 2.38
C SER A 5 -1.60 -2.93 2.69
N GLY A 6 -2.11 -2.85 3.93
CA GLY A 6 -3.09 -1.81 4.27
C GLY A 6 -2.59 -0.39 4.01
N SER A 7 -1.30 -0.10 4.21
CA SER A 7 -0.71 1.22 3.94
C SER A 7 0.14 1.33 2.66
N ARG A 8 0.19 0.31 1.80
CA ARG A 8 1.04 0.32 0.60
C ARG A 8 0.28 0.00 -0.67
N PHE A 9 0.45 0.87 -1.67
CA PHE A 9 -0.31 0.86 -2.91
C PHE A 9 0.61 0.92 -4.12
N ARG A 10 0.20 0.31 -5.23
CA ARG A 10 0.68 0.67 -6.57
C ARG A 10 -0.39 1.48 -7.26
N ILE A 11 -0.03 2.68 -7.66
CA ILE A 11 -0.95 3.68 -8.19
C ILE A 11 -0.56 3.94 -9.65
N TYR A 12 -1.56 3.87 -10.52
CA TYR A 12 -1.42 4.24 -11.92
C TYR A 12 -1.72 5.74 -12.05
N LEU A 13 -0.74 6.51 -12.51
CA LEU A 13 -0.86 7.94 -12.77
C LEU A 13 -1.38 8.14 -14.19
N VAL A 14 -2.62 8.61 -14.31
CA VAL A 14 -3.30 8.77 -15.61
C VAL A 14 -2.57 9.74 -16.53
N LYS A 15 -1.99 10.81 -15.97
CA LYS A 15 -1.35 11.88 -16.76
C LYS A 15 -0.08 11.41 -17.46
N ASP A 16 0.74 10.62 -16.76
CA ASP A 16 2.09 10.26 -17.21
C ASP A 16 2.18 8.79 -17.64
N SER A 17 1.08 8.03 -17.56
CA SER A 17 1.01 6.59 -17.84
C SER A 17 2.04 5.78 -17.05
N TRP A 18 2.30 6.16 -15.80
CA TRP A 18 3.32 5.54 -14.93
C TRP A 18 2.67 4.81 -13.76
N ILE A 19 3.31 3.73 -13.32
CA ILE A 19 2.91 3.02 -12.10
C ILE A 19 3.95 3.28 -11.02
N ILE A 20 3.50 3.87 -9.91
CA ILE A 20 4.36 4.21 -8.78
C ILE A 20 4.05 3.34 -7.56
N SER A 21 5.06 3.09 -6.73
CA SER A 21 4.90 2.53 -5.39
C SER A 21 4.66 3.66 -4.39
N PHE A 22 3.58 3.57 -3.62
CA PHE A 22 3.13 4.62 -2.71
C PHE A 22 2.88 4.08 -1.30
N LEU A 23 3.38 4.78 -0.28
CA LEU A 23 3.21 4.48 1.14
C LEU A 23 2.41 5.61 1.80
N LEU A 24 1.45 5.25 2.65
CA LEU A 24 0.77 6.24 3.49
C LEU A 24 1.75 6.82 4.52
N SER A 25 1.80 8.15 4.60
CA SER A 25 2.47 8.87 5.66
C SER A 25 1.66 8.79 6.96
N SER A 26 2.33 9.07 8.08
CA SER A 26 1.72 9.30 9.40
C SER A 26 1.03 8.12 10.09
N ILE A 27 1.01 6.92 9.51
CA ILE A 27 0.48 5.71 10.16
C ILE A 27 1.43 4.51 10.03
N ASN A 28 1.33 3.58 10.98
CA ASN A 28 1.93 2.25 10.86
C ASN A 28 0.80 1.21 10.79
N CYS A 29 0.76 0.45 9.71
CA CYS A 29 -0.31 -0.50 9.44
C CYS A 29 0.22 -1.93 9.66
N PRO A 30 -0.52 -2.77 10.41
CA PRO A 30 -0.11 -4.14 10.66
C PRO A 30 0.03 -4.92 9.37
N ARG A 31 1.01 -5.81 9.33
CA ARG A 31 1.37 -6.59 8.14
C ARG A 31 0.53 -7.87 8.08
N ALA A 32 -0.19 -8.05 6.97
CA ALA A 32 -0.75 -9.35 6.61
C ALA A 32 0.36 -10.37 6.36
N GLU A 33 0.01 -11.66 6.43
CA GLU A 33 0.88 -12.76 6.03
C GLU A 33 1.46 -12.51 4.62
N ARG A 34 2.77 -12.66 4.47
CA ARG A 34 3.45 -12.51 3.18
C ARG A 34 4.42 -13.65 2.94
N ARG A 35 4.41 -14.17 1.72
CA ARG A 35 5.43 -15.09 1.23
C ARG A 35 6.58 -14.28 0.63
N ILE A 36 7.78 -14.45 1.18
CA ILE A 36 8.98 -13.74 0.75
C ILE A 36 9.95 -14.75 0.12
N PRO A 37 10.44 -14.50 -1.11
CA PRO A 37 11.50 -15.31 -1.68
C PRO A 37 12.77 -15.23 -0.81
N LEU A 38 13.39 -16.36 -0.50
CA LEU A 38 14.64 -16.40 0.28
C LEU A 38 15.85 -15.86 -0.51
N SER A 39 15.78 -15.92 -1.84
CA SER A 39 16.75 -15.41 -2.80
C SER A 39 16.05 -15.19 -4.16
N ASN A 40 16.63 -14.35 -5.02
CA ASN A 40 16.07 -13.95 -6.31
C ASN A 40 15.76 -15.14 -7.25
N ASN A 41 16.32 -16.33 -6.99
CA ASN A 41 16.12 -17.55 -7.79
C ASN A 41 15.71 -18.79 -6.96
N SER A 42 15.36 -18.65 -5.68
CA SER A 42 15.00 -19.80 -4.85
C SER A 42 13.50 -20.09 -4.93
N GLN A 43 13.13 -21.33 -5.27
CA GLN A 43 11.75 -21.82 -5.13
C GLN A 43 11.30 -21.88 -3.65
N GLN A 44 12.25 -21.82 -2.71
CA GLN A 44 11.98 -21.77 -1.29
C GLN A 44 11.48 -20.36 -0.91
N GLN A 45 10.34 -20.33 -0.22
CA GLN A 45 9.70 -19.11 0.27
C GLN A 45 9.65 -19.16 1.79
N LYS A 46 10.01 -18.05 2.44
CA LYS A 46 9.76 -17.84 3.87
C LYS A 46 8.37 -17.24 4.03
N ILE A 47 7.56 -17.82 4.89
CA ILE A 47 6.26 -17.25 5.29
C ILE A 47 6.53 -16.33 6.48
N GLU A 48 6.26 -15.03 6.31
CA GLU A 48 6.15 -14.10 7.43
C GLU A 48 4.71 -14.15 7.95
N ALA A 49 4.55 -14.54 9.21
CA ALA A 49 3.25 -14.60 9.86
C ALA A 49 2.59 -13.22 9.92
N SER A 50 1.25 -13.20 9.86
CA SER A 50 0.48 -11.97 10.01
C SER A 50 0.66 -11.39 11.41
N GLU A 51 0.76 -10.07 11.48
CA GLU A 51 0.55 -9.31 12.71
C GLU A 51 -0.96 -9.27 13.04
N PRO A 52 -1.34 -9.03 14.31
CA PRO A 52 -2.75 -8.83 14.67
C PRO A 52 -3.40 -7.75 13.81
N PHE A 53 -4.59 -8.03 13.29
CA PHE A 53 -5.34 -7.15 12.38
C PHE A 53 -4.70 -6.91 11.00
N GLY A 54 -3.60 -7.59 10.67
CA GLY A 54 -2.88 -7.40 9.40
C GLY A 54 -3.70 -7.82 8.18
N ALA A 55 -4.41 -8.94 8.26
CA ALA A 55 -5.27 -9.43 7.19
C ALA A 55 -6.49 -8.53 6.97
N GLU A 56 -7.08 -8.06 8.07
CA GLU A 56 -8.23 -7.16 8.10
C GLU A 56 -7.86 -5.80 7.49
N ALA A 57 -6.72 -5.22 7.86
CA ALA A 57 -6.25 -3.96 7.30
C ALA A 57 -5.95 -4.06 5.80
N LEU A 58 -5.39 -5.19 5.34
CA LEU A 58 -5.20 -5.46 3.91
C LEU A 58 -6.55 -5.58 3.18
N ASN A 59 -7.51 -6.31 3.77
CA ASN A 59 -8.82 -6.50 3.16
C ASN A 59 -9.60 -5.18 3.09
N PHE A 60 -9.62 -4.40 4.18
CA PHE A 60 -10.20 -3.07 4.23
C PHE A 60 -9.67 -2.17 3.11
N SER A 61 -8.35 -2.17 2.92
CA SER A 61 -7.71 -1.33 1.90
C SER A 61 -8.03 -1.80 0.47
N LYS A 62 -8.18 -3.11 0.25
CA LYS A 62 -8.68 -3.64 -1.03
C LYS A 62 -10.11 -3.18 -1.28
N GLU A 63 -10.97 -3.33 -0.29
CA GLU A 63 -12.38 -2.99 -0.40
C GLU A 63 -12.62 -1.50 -0.65
N HIS A 64 -11.75 -0.61 -0.15
CA HIS A 64 -11.95 0.85 -0.23
C HIS A 64 -11.08 1.56 -1.27
N PHE A 65 -9.96 0.99 -1.70
CA PHE A 65 -8.99 1.68 -2.57
C PHE A 65 -8.57 0.89 -3.82
N LEU A 66 -8.79 -0.42 -3.89
CA LEU A 66 -8.48 -1.19 -5.09
C LEU A 66 -9.39 -0.73 -6.25
N GLN A 67 -8.77 -0.51 -7.41
CA GLN A 67 -9.46 -0.09 -8.66
C GLN A 67 -10.40 1.12 -8.50
N ARG A 68 -9.99 2.10 -7.67
CA ARG A 68 -10.71 3.37 -7.49
C ARG A 68 -9.85 4.57 -7.84
N ASP A 69 -10.54 5.65 -8.20
CA ASP A 69 -9.93 6.95 -8.40
C ASP A 69 -9.61 7.59 -7.04
N VAL A 70 -8.37 8.07 -6.92
CA VAL A 70 -7.83 8.63 -5.68
C VAL A 70 -6.97 9.84 -6.00
N PHE A 71 -6.90 10.76 -5.05
CA PHE A 71 -5.98 11.87 -5.06
C PHE A 71 -4.80 11.56 -4.16
N ILE A 72 -3.59 11.85 -4.63
CA ILE A 72 -2.37 11.68 -3.84
C ILE A 72 -1.61 12.98 -3.73
N GLU A 73 -1.01 13.19 -2.57
CA GLU A 73 -0.04 14.23 -2.30
C GLU A 73 1.25 13.55 -1.87
N VAL A 74 2.33 13.80 -2.60
CA VAL A 74 3.65 13.24 -2.31
C VAL A 74 4.38 14.20 -1.38
N GLU A 75 4.81 13.69 -0.23
CA GLU A 75 5.61 14.43 0.76
C GLU A 75 7.11 14.14 0.61
N SER A 76 7.47 12.89 0.35
CA SER A 76 8.87 12.46 0.22
C SER A 76 9.02 11.20 -0.61
N VAL A 77 10.27 10.82 -0.91
CA VAL A 77 10.63 9.59 -1.61
C VAL A 77 11.72 8.89 -0.82
N ASP A 78 11.55 7.59 -0.56
CA ASP A 78 12.56 6.79 0.13
C ASP A 78 13.70 6.36 -0.80
N ARG A 79 14.75 5.74 -0.23
CA ARG A 79 15.90 5.25 -1.01
C ARG A 79 15.55 4.10 -1.98
N GLY A 80 14.42 3.42 -1.75
CA GLY A 80 13.91 2.36 -2.61
C GLY A 80 13.07 2.88 -3.77
N GLY A 81 12.91 4.20 -3.90
CA GLY A 81 12.08 4.82 -4.93
C GLY A 81 10.58 4.74 -4.63
N ASN A 82 10.20 4.47 -3.37
CA ASN A 82 8.80 4.53 -2.98
C ASN A 82 8.42 5.95 -2.57
N PHE A 83 7.30 6.42 -3.12
CA PHE A 83 6.72 7.70 -2.75
C PHE A 83 5.98 7.56 -1.41
N ILE A 84 6.09 8.56 -0.56
CA ILE A 84 5.43 8.61 0.75
C ILE A 84 4.55 9.85 0.80
N GLY A 85 3.32 9.71 1.27
CA GLY A 85 2.45 10.85 1.50
C GLY A 85 0.99 10.50 1.77
N ARG A 86 0.09 11.42 1.44
CA ARG A 86 -1.34 11.33 1.73
C ARG A 86 -2.12 10.79 0.53
N LEU A 87 -3.06 9.89 0.79
CA LEU A 87 -4.06 9.41 -0.16
C LEU A 87 -5.45 9.80 0.32
N THR A 88 -6.25 10.33 -0.60
CA THR A 88 -7.64 10.76 -0.35
C THR A 88 -8.56 10.18 -1.42
N THR A 89 -9.75 9.71 -1.03
CA THR A 89 -10.77 9.26 -1.97
C THR A 89 -11.42 10.45 -2.70
N ALA A 90 -12.17 10.17 -3.77
CA ALA A 90 -12.95 11.19 -4.47
C ALA A 90 -13.94 11.93 -3.54
N ASP A 91 -14.45 11.25 -2.50
CA ASP A 91 -15.36 11.79 -1.50
C ASP A 91 -14.64 12.57 -0.37
N GLY A 92 -13.33 12.79 -0.50
CA GLY A 92 -12.54 13.56 0.46
C GLY A 92 -12.10 12.79 1.71
N GLN A 93 -12.27 11.47 1.77
CA GLN A 93 -11.87 10.67 2.93
C GLN A 93 -10.37 10.34 2.89
N SER A 94 -9.66 10.60 3.98
CA SER A 94 -8.25 10.27 4.10
C SER A 94 -8.06 8.78 4.40
N ALA A 95 -7.30 8.08 3.56
CA ALA A 95 -7.03 6.66 3.77
C ALA A 95 -6.29 6.37 5.08
N ALA A 96 -5.42 7.29 5.51
CA ALA A 96 -4.72 7.16 6.78
C ALA A 96 -5.69 7.22 7.97
N LEU A 97 -6.66 8.14 7.96
CA LEU A 97 -7.66 8.25 9.02
C LEU A 97 -8.67 7.09 8.99
N MET A 98 -9.00 6.57 7.81
CA MET A 98 -9.88 5.41 7.68
C MET A 98 -9.29 4.11 8.25
N LEU A 99 -7.97 4.05 8.44
CA LEU A 99 -7.22 2.89 8.93
C LEU A 99 -6.89 2.97 10.44
N VAL A 100 -7.28 4.05 11.12
CA VAL A 100 -7.05 4.30 12.56
C VAL A 100 -8.38 4.20 13.31
#